data_AF-A0A964KKI7-F1
#
_entry.id   AF-A0A964KKI7-F1
#
_cell.length_a   1.000
_cell.length_b   1.000
_cell.length_c   1.000
_cell.angle_alpha   90.00
_cell.angle_beta   90.00
_cell.angle_gamma   90.00
#
_symmetry.space_group_name_H-M   'P 1'
#
loop_
_entity.id
_entity.type
_entity.pdbx_description
1 polymer ?
#
loop_
_entity_poly.entity_id
_entity_poly.type
_entity_poly.pdbx_seq_one_letter_code
_entity_poly.pdbx_strand_id
1 'polypeptide(L)'
;MSTNSRPHAPTFVPMAVVSFPGKYCMSTAGTTCTRLNLWSQRHRLIMNPQIEKIRSLPGTFLFDLDRSARGMRLNRFLCGLVRPENRSLFKSDPEIAFENAGLTTKEREMVRTKDWKAMADYGANFFALEKLGRVTGVGNPAMCAQMRGEPLEEFLKTRRVPDAC
;
A
#
# COMPACT_ATOMS: atom_id res chain seq x y z
N MET A 1 51.12 57.74 -16.29
CA MET A 1 50.20 58.07 -17.40
C MET A 1 49.54 56.78 -17.87
N SER A 2 48.22 56.76 -17.90
CA SER A 2 47.37 55.65 -18.35
C SER A 2 47.47 55.44 -19.86
N THR A 3 47.47 54.18 -20.34
CA THR A 3 46.50 53.66 -21.34
C THR A 3 46.68 52.15 -21.64
N ASN A 4 45.75 51.37 -21.10
CA ASN A 4 44.92 50.31 -21.73
C ASN A 4 45.39 49.56 -23.01
N SER A 5 45.45 48.22 -22.95
CA SER A 5 45.03 47.32 -24.07
C SER A 5 44.79 45.89 -23.59
N ARG A 6 43.64 45.31 -23.97
CA ARG A 6 43.14 43.98 -23.57
C ARG A 6 43.87 42.85 -24.30
N PRO A 7 44.11 41.67 -23.69
CA PRO A 7 44.60 40.51 -24.42
C PRO A 7 43.46 39.65 -25.01
N HIS A 8 43.84 38.94 -26.08
CA HIS A 8 43.06 38.21 -27.08
C HIS A 8 42.13 37.09 -26.58
N ALA A 9 41.10 36.80 -27.39
CA ALA A 9 40.11 35.74 -27.18
C ALA A 9 40.70 34.33 -27.29
N PRO A 10 40.32 33.37 -26.42
CA PRO A 10 40.65 31.97 -26.63
C PRO A 10 39.66 31.28 -27.57
N THR A 11 40.24 30.47 -28.45
CA THR A 11 39.62 29.61 -29.48
C THR A 11 38.56 28.65 -28.94
N PHE A 12 37.49 28.48 -29.72
CA PHE A 12 36.36 27.58 -29.47
C PHE A 12 36.79 26.11 -29.63
N VAL A 13 36.63 25.30 -28.57
CA VAL A 13 36.76 23.83 -28.61
C VAL A 13 35.35 23.24 -28.50
N PRO A 14 34.94 22.27 -29.35
CA PRO A 14 33.54 21.89 -29.45
C PRO A 14 33.03 21.20 -28.19
N MET A 15 31.82 21.61 -27.77
CA MET A 15 31.03 21.01 -26.71
C MET A 15 30.62 19.58 -27.09
N ALA A 16 31.07 18.58 -26.34
CA ALA A 16 30.37 17.29 -26.31
C ALA A 16 29.16 17.45 -25.39
N VAL A 17 27.96 17.51 -25.98
CA VAL A 17 26.70 17.48 -25.24
C VAL A 17 26.47 16.05 -24.77
N VAL A 18 26.74 15.78 -23.49
CA VAL A 18 26.17 14.62 -22.81
C VAL A 18 24.94 15.10 -22.06
N SER A 19 23.77 14.73 -22.58
CA SER A 19 22.47 15.06 -21.99
C SER A 19 22.25 14.25 -20.71
N PHE A 20 22.09 14.95 -19.58
CA PHE A 20 21.53 14.40 -18.35
C PHE A 20 20.36 15.30 -17.92
N PRO A 21 19.14 14.76 -17.74
CA PRO A 21 18.00 15.59 -17.39
C PRO A 21 18.04 15.93 -15.90
N GLY A 22 18.19 17.24 -15.63
CA GLY A 22 17.59 17.90 -14.47
C GLY A 22 18.29 17.70 -13.14
N LYS A 23 19.40 18.42 -12.92
CA LYS A 23 19.82 18.96 -11.61
C LYS A 23 20.94 19.99 -11.84
N TYR A 24 20.60 21.27 -11.71
CA TYR A 24 21.61 22.32 -11.62
C TYR A 24 22.35 22.15 -10.29
N CYS A 25 23.64 21.81 -10.34
CA CYS A 25 24.56 21.97 -9.22
C CYS A 25 25.86 22.54 -9.79
N MET A 26 26.10 23.84 -9.56
CA MET A 26 27.41 24.43 -9.78
C MET A 26 28.30 24.00 -8.61
N SER A 27 29.33 23.21 -8.91
CA SER A 27 30.35 22.78 -7.95
C SER A 27 31.64 23.51 -8.27
N THR A 28 32.10 24.39 -7.38
CA THR A 28 33.53 24.69 -7.26
C THR A 28 34.19 23.60 -6.40
N ALA A 29 35.34 23.14 -6.86
CA ALA A 29 36.08 22.03 -6.27
C ALA A 29 36.32 22.21 -4.76
N GLY A 30 35.97 21.19 -3.97
CA GLY A 30 36.51 21.05 -2.61
C GLY A 30 35.50 20.89 -1.47
N THR A 31 34.20 21.12 -1.67
CA THR A 31 33.20 20.94 -0.59
C THR A 31 32.22 19.85 -0.98
N THR A 32 32.50 18.60 -0.58
CA THR A 32 31.51 17.53 -0.64
C THR A 32 30.24 17.97 0.06
N CYS A 33 29.12 17.93 -0.65
CA CYS A 33 27.80 18.27 -0.13
C CYS A 33 27.33 17.20 0.88
N THR A 34 27.87 17.22 2.09
CA THR A 34 27.54 16.27 3.17
C THR A 34 26.17 16.56 3.80
N ARG A 35 25.58 17.75 3.53
CA ARG A 35 24.32 18.19 4.17
C ARG A 35 23.05 17.62 3.54
N LEU A 36 23.07 17.28 2.25
CA LEU A 36 21.90 16.72 1.54
C LEU A 36 21.70 15.21 1.77
N ASN A 37 22.73 14.49 2.22
CA ASN A 37 22.64 13.04 2.48
C ASN A 37 22.08 12.71 3.88
N LEU A 38 22.18 13.61 4.85
CA LEU A 38 21.67 13.37 6.21
C LEU A 38 20.14 13.44 6.32
N TRP A 39 19.49 14.30 5.53
CA TRP A 39 18.02 14.37 5.47
C TRP A 39 17.42 13.14 4.78
N SER A 40 17.99 12.72 3.65
CA SER A 40 17.58 11.50 2.94
C SER A 40 17.78 10.22 3.79
N GLN A 41 18.87 10.14 4.55
CA GLN A 41 19.12 9.00 5.45
C GLN A 41 18.27 9.03 6.72
N ARG A 42 17.98 10.20 7.29
CA ARG A 42 17.03 10.34 8.41
C ARG A 42 15.62 9.91 8.05
N HIS A 43 15.13 10.28 6.87
CA HIS A 43 13.78 9.88 6.42
C HIS A 43 13.64 8.37 6.14
N ARG A 44 14.72 7.66 5.82
CA ARG A 44 14.70 6.18 5.69
C ARG A 44 14.66 5.46 7.04
N LEU A 45 15.11 6.11 8.12
CA LEU A 45 15.19 5.54 9.47
C LEU A 45 14.04 5.95 10.39
N ILE A 46 13.22 6.93 10.00
CA ILE A 46 11.97 7.25 10.71
C ILE A 46 10.91 6.23 10.27
N MET A 47 11.09 4.98 10.69
CA MET A 47 9.92 4.13 10.94
C MET A 47 9.09 4.85 11.99
N ASN A 48 7.77 4.93 11.80
CA ASN A 48 6.91 5.55 12.78
C ASN A 48 7.09 4.83 14.14
N PRO A 49 7.63 5.48 15.20
CA PRO A 49 7.91 4.82 16.47
C PRO A 49 6.64 4.31 17.16
N GLN A 50 5.47 4.84 16.78
CA GLN A 50 4.17 4.42 17.29
C GLN A 50 3.79 3.00 16.83
N ILE A 51 4.29 2.56 15.66
CA ILE A 51 3.92 1.25 15.08
C ILE A 51 4.94 0.14 15.36
N GLU A 52 6.11 0.47 15.89
CA GLU A 52 7.21 -0.47 16.08
C GLU A 52 6.80 -1.68 16.94
N LYS A 53 6.19 -1.43 18.11
CA LYS A 53 5.70 -2.48 19.02
C LYS A 53 4.40 -3.13 18.55
N ILE A 54 3.63 -2.46 17.69
CA ILE A 54 2.34 -2.98 17.21
C ILE A 54 2.58 -4.19 16.28
N ARG A 55 3.66 -4.18 15.50
CA ARG A 55 4.01 -5.29 14.61
C ARG A 55 4.27 -6.61 15.34
N SER A 56 4.66 -6.55 16.61
CA SER A 56 4.91 -7.74 17.45
C SER A 56 3.67 -8.25 18.20
N LEU A 57 2.53 -7.55 18.13
CA LEU A 57 1.33 -8.00 18.83
C LEU A 57 0.75 -9.24 18.15
N PRO A 58 0.60 -10.37 18.88
CA PRO A 58 0.05 -11.58 18.30
C PRO A 58 -1.41 -11.37 17.90
N GLY A 59 -1.81 -11.97 16.77
CA GLY A 59 -3.19 -11.88 16.27
C GLY A 59 -3.61 -10.48 15.78
N THR A 60 -2.69 -9.54 15.65
CA THR A 60 -2.97 -8.17 15.18
C THR A 60 -2.50 -7.99 13.74
N PHE A 61 -3.43 -7.63 12.86
CA PHE A 61 -3.13 -7.26 11.47
C PHE A 61 -3.10 -5.74 11.35
N LEU A 62 -1.92 -5.15 11.54
CA LEU A 62 -1.76 -3.71 11.42
C LEU A 62 -1.99 -3.27 9.96
N PHE A 63 -2.92 -2.35 9.73
CA PHE A 63 -3.11 -1.71 8.43
C PHE A 63 -2.27 -0.43 8.34
N ASP A 64 -0.99 -0.58 8.02
CA ASP A 64 -0.04 0.52 7.82
C ASP A 64 0.05 0.98 6.36
N LEU A 65 0.90 1.97 6.09
CA LEU A 65 1.12 2.50 4.74
C LEU A 65 1.63 1.42 3.76
N ASP A 66 2.56 0.56 4.20
CA ASP A 66 3.15 -0.47 3.32
C ASP A 66 2.14 -1.55 2.94
N ARG A 67 1.35 -2.05 3.89
CA ARG A 67 0.27 -3.01 3.65
C ARG A 67 -0.88 -2.36 2.87
N SER A 68 -1.22 -1.10 3.16
CA SER A 68 -2.22 -0.36 2.39
C SER A 68 -1.82 -0.20 0.93
N ALA A 69 -0.56 0.16 0.66
CA ALA A 69 -0.02 0.26 -0.68
C ALA A 69 -0.02 -1.09 -1.42
N ARG A 70 0.40 -2.17 -0.73
CA ARG A 70 0.37 -3.54 -1.26
C ARG A 70 -1.06 -4.00 -1.60
N GLY A 71 -2.00 -3.77 -0.69
CA GLY A 71 -3.40 -4.18 -0.81
C GLY A 71 -4.28 -3.22 -1.60
N MET A 72 -3.73 -2.15 -2.19
CA MET A 72 -4.52 -1.07 -2.80
C MET A 72 -5.51 -1.55 -3.86
N ARG A 73 -5.08 -2.46 -4.76
CA ARG A 73 -5.96 -3.06 -5.79
C ARG A 73 -7.12 -3.82 -5.15
N LEU A 74 -6.80 -4.72 -4.21
CA LEU A 74 -7.77 -5.52 -3.49
C LEU A 74 -8.77 -4.64 -2.73
N ASN A 75 -8.29 -3.65 -1.97
CA ASN A 75 -9.14 -2.71 -1.23
C ASN A 75 -10.06 -1.91 -2.16
N ARG A 76 -9.57 -1.49 -3.34
CA ARG A 76 -10.39 -0.79 -4.32
C ARG A 76 -11.48 -1.68 -4.90
N PHE A 77 -11.17 -2.94 -5.19
CA PHE A 77 -12.17 -3.92 -5.63
C PHE A 77 -13.26 -4.12 -4.56
N LEU A 78 -12.86 -4.41 -3.32
CA LEU A 78 -13.78 -4.63 -2.20
C LEU A 78 -14.67 -3.41 -1.90
N CYS A 79 -14.09 -2.21 -1.91
CA CYS A 79 -14.86 -0.96 -1.79
C CYS A 79 -15.81 -0.74 -2.97
N GLY A 80 -15.43 -1.19 -4.18
CA GLY A 80 -16.27 -1.15 -5.37
C GLY A 80 -17.60 -1.91 -5.22
N LEU A 81 -17.68 -2.89 -4.31
CA LEU A 81 -18.90 -3.67 -4.04
C LEU A 81 -20.04 -2.87 -3.40
N VAL A 82 -19.81 -1.60 -3.04
CA VAL A 82 -20.89 -0.67 -2.65
C VAL A 82 -21.81 -0.36 -3.83
N ARG A 83 -21.32 -0.47 -5.06
CA ARG A 83 -22.10 -0.21 -6.28
C ARG A 83 -22.94 -1.45 -6.66
N PRO A 84 -24.26 -1.30 -6.89
CA PRO A 84 -25.13 -2.42 -7.28
C PRO A 84 -24.63 -3.19 -8.50
N GLU A 85 -24.13 -2.49 -9.51
CA GLU A 85 -23.70 -3.07 -10.79
C GLU A 85 -22.49 -3.99 -10.57
N ASN A 86 -21.54 -3.55 -9.74
CA ASN A 86 -20.38 -4.35 -9.37
C ASN A 86 -20.76 -5.59 -8.56
N ARG A 87 -21.77 -5.49 -7.68
CA ARG A 87 -22.28 -6.66 -6.94
C ARG A 87 -22.95 -7.66 -7.87
N SER A 88 -23.78 -7.18 -8.80
CA SER A 88 -24.45 -8.02 -9.77
C SER A 88 -23.44 -8.75 -10.63
N LEU A 89 -22.42 -8.03 -11.15
CA LEU A 89 -21.33 -8.63 -11.92
C LEU A 89 -20.55 -9.67 -11.11
N PHE A 90 -20.14 -9.33 -9.89
CA PHE A 90 -19.41 -10.28 -9.04
C PHE A 90 -20.24 -11.54 -8.72
N LYS A 91 -21.56 -11.42 -8.56
CA LYS A 91 -22.44 -12.57 -8.31
C LYS A 91 -22.67 -13.43 -9.55
N SER A 92 -22.76 -12.82 -10.75
CA SER A 92 -23.00 -13.55 -11.99
C SER A 92 -21.73 -14.14 -12.58
N ASP A 93 -20.64 -13.38 -12.57
CA ASP A 93 -19.35 -13.75 -13.14
C ASP A 93 -18.19 -13.12 -12.34
N PRO A 94 -17.72 -13.83 -11.29
CA PRO A 94 -16.62 -13.37 -10.45
C PRO A 94 -15.31 -13.16 -11.24
N GLU A 95 -15.03 -13.97 -12.26
CA GLU A 95 -13.76 -13.90 -12.99
C GLU A 95 -13.66 -12.64 -13.84
N ILE A 96 -14.75 -12.25 -14.50
CA ILE A 96 -14.82 -10.97 -15.21
C ILE A 96 -14.73 -9.80 -14.23
N ALA A 97 -15.36 -9.90 -13.06
CA ALA A 97 -15.23 -8.87 -12.02
C ALA A 97 -13.77 -8.71 -11.54
N PHE A 98 -13.04 -9.82 -11.40
CA PHE A 98 -11.63 -9.83 -11.04
C PHE A 98 -10.72 -9.27 -12.12
N GLU A 99 -10.98 -9.63 -13.37
CA GLU A 99 -10.25 -9.15 -14.54
C GLU A 99 -10.42 -7.63 -14.69
N ASN A 100 -11.66 -7.13 -14.65
CA ASN A 100 -11.96 -5.70 -14.72
C ASN A 100 -11.31 -4.89 -13.59
N ALA A 101 -11.14 -5.50 -12.41
CA ALA A 101 -10.47 -4.88 -11.28
C ALA A 101 -8.94 -5.01 -11.30
N GLY A 102 -8.39 -5.78 -12.25
CA GLY A 102 -6.95 -6.04 -12.36
C GLY A 102 -6.39 -6.79 -11.16
N LEU A 103 -7.17 -7.69 -10.55
CA LEU A 103 -6.70 -8.49 -9.41
C LEU A 103 -5.66 -9.50 -9.88
N THR A 104 -4.59 -9.62 -9.09
CA THR A 104 -3.58 -10.67 -9.26
C THR A 104 -4.15 -12.05 -8.95
N THR A 105 -3.53 -13.12 -9.46
CA THR A 105 -3.95 -14.50 -9.17
C THR A 105 -4.09 -14.79 -7.68
N LYS A 106 -3.15 -14.28 -6.86
CA LYS A 106 -3.20 -14.42 -5.40
C LYS A 106 -4.40 -13.69 -4.79
N GLU A 107 -4.67 -12.45 -5.22
CA GLU A 107 -5.84 -11.67 -4.76
C GLU A 107 -7.16 -12.36 -5.13
N ARG A 108 -7.25 -12.91 -6.35
CA ARG A 108 -8.42 -13.67 -6.81
C ARG A 108 -8.68 -14.89 -5.93
N GLU A 109 -7.62 -15.66 -5.65
CA GLU A 109 -7.73 -16.87 -4.85
C GLU A 109 -8.21 -16.59 -3.42
N MET A 110 -7.66 -15.55 -2.78
CA MET A 110 -8.10 -15.16 -1.43
C MET A 110 -9.58 -14.73 -1.40
N VAL A 111 -10.05 -14.02 -2.43
CA VAL A 111 -11.47 -13.62 -2.53
C VAL A 111 -12.36 -14.82 -2.81
N ARG A 112 -11.95 -15.74 -3.69
CA ARG A 112 -12.70 -16.93 -4.09
C ARG A 112 -12.92 -17.88 -2.91
N THR A 113 -11.84 -18.17 -2.19
CA THR A 113 -11.84 -19.02 -0.98
C THR A 113 -12.41 -18.33 0.24
N LYS A 114 -12.61 -17.01 0.18
CA LYS A 114 -13.02 -16.17 1.30
C LYS A 114 -12.07 -16.35 2.50
N ASP A 115 -10.78 -16.43 2.23
CA ASP A 115 -9.76 -16.49 3.28
C ASP A 115 -9.56 -15.09 3.88
N TRP A 116 -10.41 -14.75 4.84
CA TRP A 116 -10.40 -13.43 5.48
C TRP A 116 -9.09 -13.13 6.19
N LYS A 117 -8.46 -14.15 6.78
CA LYS A 117 -7.19 -14.02 7.48
C LYS A 117 -6.09 -13.70 6.49
N ALA A 118 -6.02 -14.42 5.37
CA ALA A 118 -5.05 -14.14 4.32
C ALA A 118 -5.28 -12.76 3.69
N MET A 119 -6.53 -12.35 3.44
CA MET A 119 -6.81 -11.01 2.93
C MET A 119 -6.36 -9.92 3.90
N ALA A 120 -6.68 -10.05 5.19
CA ALA A 120 -6.26 -9.09 6.23
C ALA A 120 -4.72 -9.03 6.33
N ASP A 121 -4.04 -10.17 6.30
CA ASP A 121 -2.58 -10.20 6.36
C ASP A 121 -1.93 -9.65 5.09
N TYR A 122 -2.53 -9.87 3.92
CA TYR A 122 -2.08 -9.33 2.66
C TYR A 122 -2.14 -7.80 2.62
N GLY A 123 -3.05 -7.19 3.39
CA GLY A 123 -3.25 -5.75 3.47
C GLY A 123 -4.65 -5.30 3.06
N ALA A 124 -5.66 -6.16 3.13
CA ALA A 124 -7.05 -5.73 3.05
C ALA A 124 -7.48 -5.09 4.38
N ASN A 125 -8.18 -3.95 4.30
CA ASN A 125 -8.78 -3.33 5.46
C ASN A 125 -10.04 -4.11 5.89
N PHE A 126 -10.24 -4.32 7.19
CA PHE A 126 -11.39 -5.06 7.72
C PHE A 126 -12.74 -4.50 7.25
N PHE A 127 -12.91 -3.18 7.18
CA PHE A 127 -14.14 -2.54 6.69
C PHE A 127 -14.36 -2.71 5.18
N ALA A 128 -13.31 -3.03 4.43
CA ALA A 128 -13.44 -3.43 3.03
C ALA A 128 -13.89 -4.89 2.94
N LEU A 129 -13.36 -5.78 3.79
CA LEU A 129 -13.78 -7.18 3.88
C LEU A 129 -15.26 -7.33 4.23
N GLU A 130 -15.77 -6.51 5.15
CA GLU A 130 -17.19 -6.50 5.53
C GLU A 130 -18.12 -6.32 4.32
N LYS A 131 -17.70 -5.54 3.31
CA LYS A 131 -18.49 -5.35 2.08
C LYS A 131 -18.62 -6.65 1.30
N LEU A 132 -17.52 -7.40 1.18
CA LEU A 132 -17.56 -8.74 0.59
C LEU A 132 -18.42 -9.68 1.42
N GLY A 133 -18.28 -9.64 2.76
CA GLY A 133 -19.13 -10.41 3.68
C GLY A 133 -20.62 -10.18 3.42
N ARG A 134 -21.05 -8.92 3.27
CA ARG A 134 -22.46 -8.59 2.93
C ARG A 134 -22.88 -9.08 1.55
N VAL A 135 -22.00 -9.09 0.57
CA VAL A 135 -22.30 -9.61 -0.78
C VAL A 135 -22.43 -11.13 -0.78
N THR A 136 -21.63 -11.83 0.03
CA THR A 136 -21.58 -13.29 0.12
C THR A 136 -22.45 -13.88 1.23
N GLY A 137 -23.15 -13.05 2.01
CA GLY A 137 -23.99 -13.50 3.12
C GLY A 137 -23.22 -13.95 4.38
N VAL A 138 -21.95 -13.59 4.51
CA VAL A 138 -21.13 -13.92 5.69
C VAL A 138 -21.16 -12.74 6.67
N GLY A 139 -21.71 -12.98 7.86
CA GLY A 139 -21.75 -11.98 8.94
C GLY A 139 -20.41 -11.77 9.62
N ASN A 140 -20.24 -10.61 10.27
CA ASN A 140 -19.00 -10.25 10.97
C ASN A 140 -18.58 -11.27 12.06
N PRO A 141 -19.49 -11.83 12.88
CA PRO A 141 -19.11 -12.86 13.85
C PRO A 141 -18.51 -14.11 13.20
N ALA A 142 -19.09 -14.58 12.09
CA ALA A 142 -18.58 -15.72 11.34
C ALA A 142 -17.20 -15.44 10.73
N MET A 143 -17.00 -14.23 10.19
CA MET A 143 -15.69 -13.78 9.71
C MET A 143 -14.63 -13.80 10.82
N CYS A 144 -14.97 -13.26 11.99
CA CYS A 144 -14.07 -13.23 13.15
C CYS A 144 -13.78 -14.64 13.71
N ALA A 145 -14.76 -15.54 13.73
CA ALA A 145 -14.59 -16.94 14.12
C ALA A 145 -13.60 -17.66 13.18
N GLN A 146 -13.79 -17.51 11.86
CA GLN A 146 -12.88 -18.07 10.86
C GLN A 146 -11.45 -17.51 10.99
N MET A 147 -11.29 -16.20 11.26
CA MET A 147 -9.96 -15.60 11.50
C MET A 147 -9.26 -16.15 12.76
N ARG A 148 -10.04 -16.56 13.77
CA ARG A 148 -9.56 -17.23 15.00
C ARG A 148 -9.33 -18.73 14.81
N GLY A 149 -9.86 -19.33 13.75
CA GLY A 149 -9.73 -20.77 13.49
C GLY A 149 -10.65 -21.64 14.35
N GLU A 150 -11.78 -21.09 14.79
CA GLU A 150 -12.78 -21.77 15.61
C GLU A 150 -14.16 -21.72 14.92
N PRO A 151 -15.08 -22.65 15.22
CA PRO A 151 -16.45 -22.59 14.72
C PRO A 151 -17.22 -21.40 15.32
N LEU A 152 -18.27 -20.95 14.62
CA LEU A 152 -19.06 -19.78 15.01
C LEU A 152 -19.71 -19.96 16.39
N GLU A 153 -20.17 -21.17 16.70
CA GLU A 153 -20.83 -21.50 17.96
C GLU A 153 -19.89 -21.28 19.16
N GLU A 154 -18.63 -21.73 19.05
CA GLU A 154 -17.61 -21.48 20.09
C GLU A 154 -17.24 -20.00 20.17
N PHE A 155 -17.18 -19.30 19.04
CA PHE A 155 -16.95 -17.87 19.02
C PHE A 155 -18.06 -17.10 19.75
N LEU A 156 -19.32 -17.47 19.55
CA LEU A 156 -20.46 -16.81 20.17
C LEU A 156 -20.51 -17.02 21.69
N LYS A 157 -20.07 -18.16 22.21
CA LYS A 157 -19.94 -18.40 23.66
C LYS A 157 -19.02 -17.39 24.36
N THR A 158 -18.07 -16.79 23.63
CA THR A 158 -17.19 -15.75 24.18
C THR A 158 -17.85 -14.37 24.29
N ARG A 159 -19.05 -14.20 23.73
CA ARG A 159 -19.78 -12.92 23.69
C ARG A 159 -20.77 -12.83 24.83
N ARG A 160 -20.81 -11.67 25.49
CA ARG A 160 -21.73 -11.37 26.60
C ARG A 160 -23.04 -10.78 26.08
N VAL A 161 -23.63 -11.39 25.06
CA VAL A 161 -24.90 -10.95 24.47
C VAL A 161 -25.79 -12.19 24.34
N PRO A 162 -26.68 -12.43 25.33
CA PRO A 162 -27.47 -13.67 25.43
C PRO A 162 -28.33 -14.00 24.19
N ASP A 163 -28.71 -12.98 23.42
CA ASP A 163 -29.69 -13.10 22.33
C ASP A 163 -29.08 -12.84 20.94
N ALA A 164 -27.75 -12.85 20.81
CA ALA A 164 -27.07 -12.64 19.52
C ALA A 164 -26.87 -13.97 18.79
N CYS A 165 -27.97 -14.57 18.33
CA CYS A 165 -27.99 -15.70 17.40
C CYS A 165 -28.68 -15.27 16.09
#